data_AF-A0A0J0USM9-F1
#
_entry.id   AF-A0A0J0USM9-F1
#
_cell.length_a   1.000
_cell.length_b   1.000
_cell.length_c   1.000
_cell.angle_alpha   90.00
_cell.angle_beta   90.00
_cell.angle_gamma   90.00
#
_symmetry.space_group_name_H-M   'P 1'
#
loop_
_entity.id
_entity.type
_entity.pdbx_description
1 polymer ?
#
loop_
_entity_poly.entity_id
_entity_poly.type
_entity_poly.pdbx_seq_one_letter_code
_entity_poly.pdbx_strand_id
1 'polypeptide(L)'
;MASSGFSGATPFPDGAGSGVSGSMSSTQPLAPPIPYLVGAGVALAVSALLLLGGSFNDIAHVAGWIFASVISIGALAAFTAEDLKRRQRSNYSPQPVTGQIRFAMALIAVLLCGAHAWTLAWSLAAR
;
A
#
# COMPACT_ATOMS: atom_id res chain seq x y z
N MET A 1 -31.68 70.32 -2.70
CA MET A 1 -32.22 69.77 -1.44
C MET A 1 -31.10 69.03 -0.75
N ALA A 2 -30.61 69.60 0.35
CA ALA A 2 -29.57 69.06 1.19
C ALA A 2 -30.22 68.41 2.43
N SER A 3 -29.70 67.26 2.85
CA SER A 3 -29.84 66.70 4.21
C SER A 3 -28.66 65.72 4.39
N SER A 4 -27.57 66.10 5.07
CA SER A 4 -27.32 65.81 6.50
C SER A 4 -27.71 64.36 6.83
N GLY A 5 -26.76 63.44 7.04
CA GLY A 5 -25.71 63.51 8.05
C GLY A 5 -26.12 62.62 9.21
N PHE A 6 -25.56 61.43 9.31
CA PHE A 6 -25.61 60.61 10.52
C PHE A 6 -24.27 59.90 10.72
N SER A 7 -23.40 60.58 11.47
CA SER A 7 -22.25 59.98 12.15
C SER A 7 -22.76 59.19 13.34
N GLY A 8 -22.76 57.88 13.23
CA GLY A 8 -22.95 56.95 14.34
C GLY A 8 -21.65 56.24 14.66
N ALA A 9 -20.71 56.96 15.29
CA ALA A 9 -19.59 56.34 15.97
C ALA A 9 -20.09 55.80 17.31
N THR A 10 -20.11 54.48 17.49
CA THR A 10 -20.07 53.88 18.82
C THR A 10 -18.70 53.26 19.04
N PRO A 11 -17.97 53.65 20.09
CA PRO A 11 -16.74 53.01 20.50
C PRO A 11 -17.11 51.77 21.30
N PHE A 12 -16.84 50.58 20.76
CA PHE A 12 -16.80 49.37 21.56
C PHE A 12 -15.43 48.70 21.43
N PRO A 13 -14.94 48.17 22.56
CA PRO A 13 -13.53 48.07 22.89
C PRO A 13 -12.80 47.02 22.06
N ASP A 14 -11.49 47.21 21.98
CA ASP A 14 -10.45 46.24 21.62
C ASP A 14 -10.60 44.97 22.47
N GLY A 15 -11.58 44.17 22.14
CA GLY A 15 -11.73 42.81 22.64
C GLY A 15 -10.75 41.97 21.87
N ALA A 16 -9.62 41.68 22.51
CA ALA A 16 -8.65 40.67 22.14
C ALA A 16 -9.33 39.46 21.46
N GLY A 17 -9.42 39.52 20.14
CA GLY A 17 -9.80 38.40 19.30
C GLY A 17 -8.62 37.47 19.38
N SER A 18 -8.72 36.52 20.31
CA SER A 18 -7.81 35.42 20.50
C SER A 18 -7.30 34.97 19.13
N GLY A 19 -5.98 35.01 18.99
CA GLY A 19 -5.30 34.24 17.96
C GLY A 19 -5.62 32.78 18.21
N VAL A 20 -6.80 32.34 17.79
CA VAL A 20 -7.05 30.99 17.36
C VAL A 20 -6.15 30.85 16.15
N SER A 21 -4.86 30.62 16.45
CA SER A 21 -3.98 29.80 15.65
C SER A 21 -4.70 28.47 15.58
N GLY A 22 -5.75 28.41 14.75
CA GLY A 22 -6.32 27.17 14.31
C GLY A 22 -5.12 26.47 13.73
N SER A 23 -4.59 25.50 14.47
CA SER A 23 -3.63 24.58 13.91
C SER A 23 -4.40 24.02 12.72
N MET A 24 -4.13 24.54 11.53
CA MET A 24 -4.54 23.90 10.30
C MET A 24 -3.95 22.53 10.47
N SER A 25 -4.79 21.58 10.87
CA SER A 25 -4.43 20.18 10.99
C SER A 25 -4.05 19.85 9.58
N SER A 26 -2.75 19.90 9.29
CA SER A 26 -2.21 19.58 7.99
C SER A 26 -2.67 18.16 7.78
N THR A 27 -3.75 18.00 7.02
CA THR A 27 -4.36 16.71 6.72
C THR A 27 -3.30 16.02 5.88
N GLN A 28 -2.38 15.33 6.54
CA GLN A 28 -1.24 14.71 5.90
C GLN A 28 -1.79 13.71 4.89
N PRO A 29 -1.44 13.82 3.60
CA PRO A 29 -1.94 12.91 2.57
C PRO A 29 -1.71 11.46 3.02
N LEU A 30 -2.79 10.68 3.11
CA LEU A 30 -2.68 9.31 3.58
C LEU A 30 -2.11 8.44 2.45
N ALA A 31 -0.81 8.17 2.52
CA ALA A 31 -0.10 7.36 1.54
C ALA A 31 -0.64 5.91 1.49
N PRO A 32 -0.53 5.25 0.33
CA PRO A 32 -0.84 3.83 0.19
C PRO A 32 0.02 2.99 1.15
N PRO A 33 -0.46 1.80 1.57
CA PRO A 33 0.22 1.02 2.59
C PRO A 33 1.40 0.25 1.97
N ILE A 34 2.50 0.97 1.72
CA ILE A 34 3.77 0.47 1.18
C ILE A 34 4.36 -0.75 1.92
N PRO A 35 4.27 -0.91 3.27
CA PRO A 35 4.91 -2.05 3.92
C PRO A 35 4.43 -3.43 3.43
N TYR A 36 3.16 -3.56 3.01
CA TYR A 36 2.67 -4.83 2.45
C TYR A 36 3.30 -5.14 1.09
N LEU A 37 3.53 -4.12 0.25
CA LEU A 37 4.22 -4.30 -1.03
C LEU A 37 5.69 -4.66 -0.82
N VAL A 38 6.36 -4.04 0.15
CA VAL A 38 7.73 -4.39 0.50
C VAL A 38 7.80 -5.83 1.01
N GLY A 39 6.88 -6.21 1.90
CA GLY A 39 6.80 -7.59 2.41
C GLY A 39 6.57 -8.62 1.30
N ALA A 40 5.63 -8.34 0.38
CA ALA A 40 5.42 -9.17 -0.80
C ALA A 40 6.68 -9.26 -1.68
N GLY A 41 7.36 -8.14 -1.91
CA GLY A 41 8.59 -8.09 -2.70
C GLY A 41 9.72 -8.92 -2.10
N VAL A 42 9.91 -8.84 -0.79
CA VAL A 42 10.90 -9.66 -0.08
C VAL A 42 10.53 -11.15 -0.18
N ALA A 43 9.27 -11.51 0.02
CA ALA A 43 8.81 -12.90 -0.10
C ALA A 43 9.05 -13.46 -1.52
N LEU A 44 8.76 -12.68 -2.55
CA LEU A 44 9.03 -13.05 -3.94
C LEU A 44 10.53 -13.18 -4.24
N ALA A 45 11.35 -12.28 -3.71
CA ALA A 45 12.80 -12.35 -3.86
C ALA A 45 13.37 -13.61 -3.21
N VAL A 46 12.92 -13.95 -2.00
CA VAL A 46 13.29 -15.20 -1.31
C VAL A 46 12.84 -16.42 -2.10
N SER A 47 11.61 -16.44 -2.62
CA SER A 47 11.13 -17.52 -3.49
C SER A 47 12.00 -17.68 -4.74
N ALA A 48 12.32 -16.59 -5.43
CA ALA A 48 13.19 -16.62 -6.61
C ALA A 48 14.61 -17.14 -6.28
N LEU A 49 15.19 -16.72 -5.14
CA LEU A 49 16.47 -17.23 -4.67
C LEU A 49 16.42 -18.74 -4.39
N LEU A 50 15.35 -19.21 -3.76
CA LEU A 50 15.14 -20.65 -3.51
C LEU A 50 14.96 -21.44 -4.81
N LEU A 51 14.33 -20.85 -5.83
CA LEU A 51 14.19 -21.48 -7.14
C LEU A 51 15.56 -21.65 -7.83
N LEU A 52 16.42 -20.63 -7.75
CA LEU A 52 17.75 -20.63 -8.39
C LEU A 52 18.78 -21.50 -7.63
N GLY A 53 18.79 -21.43 -6.30
CA GLY A 53 19.73 -22.17 -5.46
C GLY A 53 19.26 -23.58 -5.06
N GLY A 54 17.97 -23.90 -5.25
CA GLY A 54 17.33 -25.10 -4.73
C GLY A 54 17.36 -26.32 -5.65
N SER A 55 18.12 -26.30 -6.74
CA SER A 55 18.05 -27.25 -7.88
C SER A 55 18.08 -28.76 -7.53
N PHE A 56 18.39 -29.13 -6.29
CA PHE A 56 18.46 -30.52 -5.81
C PHE A 56 17.73 -30.79 -4.48
N ASN A 57 16.95 -29.84 -3.95
CA ASN A 57 16.27 -30.01 -2.67
C ASN A 57 14.76 -29.75 -2.78
N ASP A 58 13.95 -30.82 -2.77
CA ASP A 58 12.49 -30.77 -2.81
C ASP A 58 11.90 -29.86 -1.71
N ILE A 59 12.50 -29.83 -0.52
CA ILE A 59 12.05 -29.00 0.60
C ILE A 59 12.20 -27.51 0.29
N ALA A 60 13.27 -27.11 -0.40
CA ALA A 60 13.48 -25.73 -0.79
C ALA A 60 12.43 -25.26 -1.81
N HIS A 61 12.01 -26.15 -2.73
CA HIS A 61 10.95 -25.83 -3.68
C HIS A 61 9.57 -25.74 -3.03
N VAL A 62 9.27 -26.58 -2.04
CA VAL A 62 8.03 -26.47 -1.24
C VAL A 62 8.01 -25.15 -0.48
N ALA A 63 9.11 -24.80 0.20
CA ALA A 63 9.22 -23.53 0.91
C ALA A 63 9.03 -22.34 -0.05
N GLY A 64 9.75 -22.32 -1.18
CA GLY A 64 9.63 -21.28 -2.20
C GLY A 64 8.21 -21.17 -2.77
N TRP A 65 7.53 -22.29 -2.98
CA TRP A 65 6.13 -22.33 -3.39
C TRP A 65 5.20 -21.66 -2.35
N ILE A 66 5.39 -21.91 -1.05
CA ILE A 66 4.61 -21.28 0.03
C ILE A 66 4.85 -19.75 0.07
N PHE A 67 6.11 -19.31 -0.11
CA PHE A 67 6.44 -17.89 -0.15
C PHE A 67 5.81 -17.19 -1.37
N ALA A 68 5.88 -17.79 -2.55
CA ALA A 68 5.27 -17.25 -3.76
C ALA A 68 3.74 -17.23 -3.72
N SER A 69 3.11 -18.26 -3.15
CA SER A 69 1.65 -18.38 -3.09
C SER A 69 1.08 -17.71 -1.84
N VAL A 70 1.11 -18.40 -0.70
CA VAL A 70 0.40 -18.02 0.52
C VAL A 70 0.85 -16.65 1.02
N ILE A 71 2.16 -16.43 1.14
CA ILE A 71 2.69 -15.21 1.75
C ILE A 71 2.52 -14.01 0.81
N SER A 72 2.91 -14.15 -0.46
CA SER A 72 2.85 -13.03 -1.41
C SER A 72 1.41 -12.68 -1.80
N ILE A 73 0.55 -13.66 -2.08
CA ILE A 73 -0.87 -13.42 -2.40
C ILE A 73 -1.60 -12.90 -1.16
N GLY A 74 -1.32 -13.45 0.03
CA GLY A 74 -1.88 -12.96 1.29
C GLY A 74 -1.51 -11.50 1.57
N ALA A 75 -0.26 -11.12 1.36
CA ALA A 75 0.19 -9.74 1.51
C ALA A 75 -0.46 -8.79 0.48
N LEU A 76 -0.63 -9.23 -0.77
CA LEU A 76 -1.33 -8.45 -1.81
C LEU A 76 -2.84 -8.31 -1.51
N ALA A 77 -3.46 -9.33 -0.93
CA ALA A 77 -4.84 -9.28 -0.48
C ALA A 77 -5.01 -8.32 0.70
N ALA A 78 -4.12 -8.38 1.69
CA ALA A 78 -4.09 -7.45 2.83
C ALA A 78 -3.87 -6.00 2.36
N PHE A 79 -2.94 -5.78 1.44
CA PHE A 79 -2.74 -4.48 0.78
C PHE A 79 -4.04 -3.99 0.15
N THR A 80 -4.73 -4.85 -0.59
CA THR A 80 -5.98 -4.48 -1.28
C THR A 80 -7.10 -4.14 -0.31
N ALA A 81 -7.25 -4.90 0.78
CA ALA A 81 -8.24 -4.62 1.82
C ALA A 81 -7.97 -3.27 2.52
N GLU A 82 -6.72 -3.02 2.89
CA GLU A 82 -6.31 -1.76 3.54
C GLU A 82 -6.41 -0.58 2.57
N ASP A 83 -6.04 -0.75 1.29
CA ASP A 83 -6.16 0.29 0.27
C ASP A 83 -7.63 0.66 0.01
N LEU A 84 -8.53 -0.32 -0.06
CA LEU A 84 -9.98 -0.07 -0.17
C LEU A 84 -10.52 0.72 1.02
N LYS A 85 -10.09 0.37 2.25
CA LYS A 85 -10.47 1.10 3.46
C LYS A 85 -9.95 2.54 3.46
N ARG A 86 -8.76 2.79 2.92
CA ARG A 86 -8.16 4.13 2.82
C ARG A 86 -8.84 4.99 1.77
N ARG A 87 -9.26 4.42 0.65
CA ARG A 87 -10.03 5.13 -0.41
C ARG A 87 -11.35 5.72 0.08
N GLN A 88 -11.91 5.20 1.16
CA GLN A 88 -13.13 5.75 1.79
C GLN A 88 -12.88 7.03 2.59
N ARG A 89 -11.61 7.40 2.83
CA ARG A 89 -11.26 8.62 3.57
C ARG A 89 -11.13 9.80 2.61
N SER A 90 -11.65 10.97 3.02
CA SER A 90 -11.62 12.21 2.23
C SER A 90 -10.23 12.75 1.90
N ASN A 91 -9.21 12.31 2.65
CA ASN A 91 -7.82 12.76 2.50
C ASN A 91 -6.91 11.73 1.80
N TYR A 92 -7.50 10.82 1.01
CA TYR A 92 -6.76 9.81 0.26
C TYR A 92 -6.33 10.36 -1.10
N SER A 93 -5.04 10.24 -1.41
CA SER A 93 -4.48 10.61 -2.71
C SER A 93 -4.11 9.33 -3.48
N PRO A 94 -4.86 8.96 -4.53
CA PRO A 94 -4.57 7.77 -5.31
C PRO A 94 -3.26 7.94 -6.08
N GLN A 95 -2.39 6.93 -6.01
CA GLN A 95 -1.20 6.85 -6.85
C GLN A 95 -1.38 5.78 -7.93
N PRO A 96 -1.34 6.12 -9.23
CA PRO A 96 -1.57 5.15 -10.30
C PRO A 96 -0.49 4.06 -10.35
N VAL A 97 0.73 4.38 -9.91
CA VAL A 97 1.88 3.47 -9.90
C VAL A 97 1.67 2.27 -8.97
N THR A 98 0.97 2.43 -7.84
CA THR A 98 0.77 1.31 -6.90
C THR A 98 -0.13 0.22 -7.47
N GLY A 99 -1.10 0.58 -8.33
CA GLY A 99 -1.93 -0.38 -9.05
C GLY A 99 -1.12 -1.24 -10.02
N GLN A 100 -0.20 -0.61 -10.77
CA GLN A 100 0.69 -1.30 -11.71
C GLN A 100 1.66 -2.24 -10.98
N ILE A 101 2.30 -1.77 -9.90
CA ILE A 101 3.21 -2.58 -9.09
C ILE A 101 2.48 -3.80 -8.51
N ARG A 102 1.27 -3.61 -7.96
CA ARG A 102 0.47 -4.70 -7.40
C ARG A 102 0.18 -5.77 -8.45
N PHE A 103 -0.21 -5.36 -9.65
CA PHE A 103 -0.49 -6.29 -10.74
C PHE A 103 0.77 -7.04 -11.18
N ALA A 104 1.89 -6.33 -11.36
CA ALA A 104 3.17 -6.95 -11.69
C ALA A 104 3.61 -7.97 -10.63
N MET A 105 3.50 -7.64 -9.35
CA MET A 105 3.80 -8.55 -8.25
C MET A 105 2.92 -9.79 -8.25
N ALA A 106 1.62 -9.64 -8.52
CA ALA A 106 0.70 -10.78 -8.64
C ALA A 106 1.11 -11.71 -9.79
N LEU A 107 1.48 -11.17 -10.95
CA LEU A 107 1.96 -11.97 -12.08
C LEU A 107 3.25 -12.72 -11.72
N ILE A 108 4.22 -12.05 -11.12
CA ILE A 108 5.49 -12.67 -10.69
C ILE A 108 5.23 -13.79 -9.69
N ALA A 109 4.32 -13.58 -8.72
CA ALA A 109 3.93 -14.59 -7.74
C ALA A 109 3.37 -15.86 -8.39
N VAL A 110 2.47 -15.70 -9.37
CA VAL A 110 1.88 -16.84 -10.10
C VAL A 110 2.94 -17.58 -10.91
N LEU A 111 3.85 -16.86 -11.58
CA LEU A 111 4.93 -17.47 -12.36
C LEU A 111 5.90 -18.26 -11.48
N LEU A 112 6.34 -17.69 -10.35
CA LEU A 112 7.22 -18.39 -9.40
C LEU A 112 6.52 -19.62 -8.79
N CYS A 113 5.24 -19.49 -8.44
CA CYS A 113 4.43 -20.60 -7.95
C CYS A 113 4.37 -21.75 -8.98
N GLY A 114 4.11 -21.44 -10.24
CA GLY A 114 4.13 -22.40 -11.35
C GLY A 114 5.50 -23.04 -11.55
N ALA A 115 6.58 -22.27 -11.47
CA ALA A 115 7.93 -22.78 -11.60
C ALA A 115 8.30 -23.76 -10.48
N HIS A 116 7.97 -23.46 -9.23
CA HIS A 116 8.19 -24.39 -8.11
C HIS A 116 7.32 -25.65 -8.22
N ALA A 117 6.07 -25.52 -8.64
CA ALA A 117 5.19 -26.67 -8.85
C ALA A 117 5.72 -27.57 -9.98
N TRP A 118 6.23 -26.98 -11.05
CA TRP A 118 6.86 -27.71 -12.16
C TRP A 118 8.10 -28.49 -11.72
N THR A 119 9.00 -27.87 -10.95
CA THR A 119 10.21 -28.56 -10.47
C THR A 119 9.89 -29.72 -9.54
N LEU A 120 8.90 -29.56 -8.66
CA LEU A 120 8.40 -30.63 -7.79
C LEU A 120 7.74 -31.77 -8.59
N ALA A 121 6.94 -31.44 -9.61
CA ALA A 121 6.32 -32.44 -10.47
C ALA A 121 7.38 -33.27 -11.20
N TRP A 122 8.41 -32.62 -11.74
CA TRP A 122 9.52 -33.30 -12.41
C TRP A 122 10.32 -34.20 -11.45
N SER A 123 10.61 -33.72 -10.23
CA SER A 123 11.36 -34.52 -9.24
C SER A 123 10.58 -35.72 -8.74
N LEU A 124 9.24 -35.64 -8.68
CA LEU A 124 8.37 -36.77 -8.37
C LEU A 124 8.26 -37.76 -9.53
N ALA A 125 8.16 -37.28 -10.77
CA ALA A 125 8.05 -38.13 -11.95
C ALA A 125 9.34 -38.91 -12.28
N ALA A 126 10.50 -38.40 -11.84
CA ALA A 126 11.79 -39.05 -12.04
C ALA A 126 12.10 -40.15 -11.01
N ARG A 127 11.23 -40.39 -10.02
CA ARG A 127 11.35 -41.43 -9.00
C ARG A 127 10.52 -42.65 -9.37
#